data_AF-A0A494R959-F1
#
_entry.id   AF-A0A494R959-F1
#
_cell.length_a   1.000
_cell.length_b   1.000
_cell.length_c   1.000
_cell.angle_alpha   90.00
_cell.angle_beta   90.00
_cell.angle_gamma   90.00
#
_symmetry.space_group_name_H-M   'P 1'
#
loop_
_entity.id
_entity.type
_entity.pdbx_description
1 polymer ?
#
loop_
_entity_poly.entity_id
_entity_poly.type
_entity_poly.pdbx_seq_one_letter_code
_entity_poly.pdbx_strand_id
1 'polypeptide(L)'
;MKQNAITQAIGALKLVPIFVNNPAIISRATLIGASAEAVTLLEALPAVTAELAEVFRCVDAVINDGQIAYVTPTRCPEYPYGAVIADSKGQICAAAMGKTKEGLAELIRLKLVPQQKGCGEDAA
;
A
#
# COMPACT_ATOMS: atom_id res chain seq x y z
N MET A 1 -6.66 -9.26 13.63
CA MET A 1 -6.19 -8.90 12.27
C MET A 1 -6.82 -7.58 11.89
N LYS A 2 -6.04 -6.61 11.40
CA LYS A 2 -6.56 -5.34 10.87
C LYS A 2 -7.27 -5.64 9.54
N GLN A 3 -8.49 -5.14 9.35
CA GLN A 3 -9.25 -5.37 8.12
C GLN A 3 -8.60 -4.65 6.94
N ASN A 4 -8.34 -5.41 5.87
CA ASN A 4 -7.91 -4.94 4.56
C ASN A 4 -8.55 -5.80 3.44
N ALA A 5 -8.30 -5.44 2.19
CA ALA A 5 -8.84 -6.15 1.03
C ALA A 5 -8.51 -7.66 1.01
N ILE A 6 -7.30 -8.05 1.43
CA ILE A 6 -6.89 -9.46 1.50
C ILE A 6 -7.71 -10.21 2.57
N THR A 7 -7.84 -9.64 3.76
CA THR A 7 -8.61 -10.28 4.85
C THR A 7 -10.11 -10.38 4.54
N GLN A 8 -10.66 -9.42 3.79
CA GLN A 8 -12.05 -9.47 3.31
C GLN A 8 -12.23 -10.53 2.23
N ALA A 9 -11.30 -10.64 1.27
CA ALA A 9 -11.30 -11.67 0.24
C ALA A 9 -11.22 -13.08 0.85
N ILE A 10 -10.33 -13.30 1.83
CA ILE A 10 -10.24 -14.56 2.58
C ILE A 10 -11.59 -14.89 3.23
N GLY A 11 -12.22 -13.91 3.89
CA GLY A 11 -13.53 -14.09 4.53
C GLY A 11 -14.61 -14.51 3.54
N ALA A 12 -14.70 -13.83 2.39
CA ALA A 12 -15.65 -14.17 1.33
C ALA A 12 -15.40 -15.57 0.74
N LEU A 13 -14.14 -15.92 0.46
CA LEU A 13 -13.77 -17.24 -0.08
C LEU A 13 -14.08 -18.37 0.90
N LYS A 14 -13.92 -18.15 2.21
CA LYS A 14 -14.28 -19.13 3.25
C LYS A 14 -15.78 -19.43 3.32
N LEU A 15 -16.64 -18.55 2.81
CA LEU A 15 -18.09 -18.78 2.75
C LEU A 15 -18.51 -19.63 1.55
N VAL A 16 -17.67 -19.76 0.52
CA VAL A 16 -17.98 -20.50 -0.71
C VAL A 16 -18.41 -21.95 -0.42
N PRO A 17 -17.70 -22.75 0.42
CA PRO A 17 -18.11 -24.13 0.71
C PRO A 17 -19.47 -24.25 1.41
N ILE A 18 -19.93 -23.18 2.09
CA ILE A 18 -21.18 -23.13 2.86
C ILE A 18 -22.38 -22.87 1.93
N PHE A 19 -22.20 -22.12 0.84
CA PHE A 19 -23.30 -21.60 0.01
C PHE A 19 -23.54 -22.37 -1.32
N VAL A 20 -22.74 -23.38 -1.67
CA VAL A 20 -22.93 -24.11 -2.94
C VAL A 20 -24.13 -25.07 -2.88
N ASN A 21 -25.31 -24.60 -3.30
CA ASN A 21 -26.56 -25.35 -3.36
C ASN A 21 -27.12 -25.58 -4.78
N ASN A 22 -26.36 -25.33 -5.86
CA ASN A 22 -26.87 -25.48 -7.22
C ASN A 22 -25.90 -26.19 -8.18
N PRO A 23 -26.42 -26.96 -9.17
CA PRO A 23 -25.61 -27.48 -10.27
C PRO A 23 -25.20 -26.33 -11.20
N ALA A 24 -23.96 -25.87 -11.06
CA ALA A 24 -23.33 -24.94 -11.99
C ALA A 24 -22.52 -25.71 -13.06
N ILE A 25 -22.16 -25.03 -14.15
CA ILE A 25 -21.24 -25.55 -15.19
C ILE A 25 -19.90 -26.02 -14.57
N ILE A 26 -19.53 -25.40 -13.44
CA ILE A 26 -18.37 -25.78 -12.64
C ILE A 26 -18.81 -26.70 -11.50
N SER A 27 -18.10 -27.82 -11.33
CA SER A 27 -18.40 -28.76 -10.26
C SER A 27 -18.21 -28.12 -8.87
N ARG A 28 -19.04 -28.52 -7.90
CA ARG A 28 -18.89 -28.11 -6.50
C ARG A 28 -17.47 -28.39 -5.97
N ALA A 29 -16.89 -29.53 -6.31
CA ALA A 29 -15.54 -29.90 -5.91
C ALA A 29 -14.49 -28.94 -6.48
N THR A 30 -14.62 -28.55 -7.75
CA THR A 30 -13.71 -27.58 -8.39
C THR A 30 -13.78 -26.21 -7.71
N LEU A 31 -14.97 -25.70 -7.41
CA LEU A 31 -15.13 -24.40 -6.77
C LEU A 31 -14.60 -24.40 -5.33
N ILE A 32 -14.85 -25.47 -4.57
CA ILE A 32 -14.30 -25.64 -3.21
C ILE A 32 -12.77 -25.71 -3.26
N GLY A 33 -12.20 -26.55 -4.14
CA GLY A 33 -10.75 -26.68 -4.30
C GLY A 33 -10.08 -25.36 -4.63
N ALA A 34 -10.59 -24.65 -5.65
CA ALA A 34 -10.07 -23.34 -6.04
C ALA A 34 -10.17 -22.30 -4.92
N SER A 35 -11.28 -22.28 -4.15
CA SER A 35 -11.43 -21.37 -3.01
C SER A 35 -10.45 -21.67 -1.87
N ALA A 36 -10.18 -22.95 -1.60
CA ALA A 36 -9.23 -23.37 -0.59
C ALA A 36 -7.79 -23.00 -0.98
N GLU A 37 -7.40 -23.26 -2.23
CA GLU A 37 -6.10 -22.86 -2.78
C GLU A 37 -5.91 -21.34 -2.70
N ALA A 38 -6.92 -20.55 -3.09
CA ALA A 38 -6.88 -19.09 -3.01
C ALA A 38 -6.71 -18.60 -1.56
N VAL A 39 -7.41 -19.22 -0.59
CA VAL A 39 -7.24 -18.91 0.83
C VAL A 39 -5.81 -19.21 1.30
N THR A 40 -5.25 -20.38 0.96
CA THR A 40 -3.88 -20.74 1.32
C THR A 40 -2.86 -19.75 0.77
N LEU A 41 -3.00 -19.35 -0.50
CA LEU A 41 -2.11 -18.38 -1.12
C LEU A 41 -2.21 -17.01 -0.44
N LEU A 42 -3.42 -16.54 -0.14
CA LEU A 42 -3.63 -15.25 0.51
C LEU A 42 -3.17 -15.24 1.98
N GLU A 43 -3.32 -16.36 2.70
CA GLU A 43 -2.84 -16.52 4.08
C GLU A 43 -1.30 -16.61 4.15
N ALA A 44 -0.65 -17.09 3.08
CA ALA A 44 0.80 -17.14 2.98
C ALA A 44 1.46 -15.76 2.73
N LEU A 45 0.68 -14.73 2.35
CA LEU A 45 1.22 -13.40 2.15
C LEU A 45 1.69 -12.80 3.49
N PRO A 46 2.94 -12.30 3.57
CA PRO A 46 3.39 -11.57 4.75
C PRO A 46 2.46 -10.38 5.05
N ALA A 47 2.05 -10.22 6.31
CA ALA A 47 1.16 -9.13 6.72
C ALA A 47 1.69 -7.74 6.32
N VAL A 48 3.02 -7.59 6.31
CA VAL A 48 3.73 -6.37 5.89
C VAL A 48 3.51 -6.04 4.41
N THR A 49 3.26 -7.03 3.54
CA THR A 49 3.04 -6.81 2.09
C THR A 49 1.73 -6.08 1.84
N ALA A 50 0.66 -6.51 2.52
CA ALA A 50 -0.65 -5.86 2.43
C ALA A 50 -0.59 -4.42 2.94
N GLU A 51 0.13 -4.21 4.03
CA GLU A 51 0.29 -2.91 4.67
C GLU A 51 1.12 -1.95 3.80
N LEU A 52 2.24 -2.39 3.24
CA LEU A 52 3.05 -1.57 2.32
C LEU A 52 2.31 -1.23 1.04
N ALA A 53 1.47 -2.13 0.51
CA ALA A 53 0.63 -1.82 -0.65
C ALA A 53 -0.38 -0.70 -0.33
N GLU A 54 -0.94 -0.67 0.88
CA GLU A 54 -1.77 0.46 1.31
C GLU A 54 -0.97 1.75 1.46
N VAL A 55 0.24 1.69 2.02
CA VAL A 55 1.14 2.84 2.14
C VAL A 55 1.47 3.41 0.76
N PHE A 56 1.85 2.54 -0.18
CA PHE A 56 2.14 2.93 -1.56
C PHE A 56 0.95 3.66 -2.17
N ARG A 57 -0.26 3.09 -2.13
CA ARG A 57 -1.46 3.73 -2.69
C ARG A 57 -1.75 5.10 -2.08
N CYS A 58 -1.58 5.25 -0.76
CA CYS A 58 -1.78 6.54 -0.09
C CYS A 58 -0.77 7.59 -0.53
N VAL A 59 0.51 7.21 -0.70
CA VAL A 59 1.58 8.10 -1.15
C VAL A 59 1.44 8.43 -2.63
N ASP A 60 1.17 7.45 -3.47
CA ASP A 60 1.00 7.61 -4.92
C ASP A 60 -0.16 8.56 -5.27
N ALA A 61 -1.23 8.58 -4.45
CA ALA A 61 -2.36 9.48 -4.63
C ALA A 61 -2.04 10.97 -4.42
N VAL A 62 -0.86 11.33 -3.88
CA VAL A 62 -0.49 12.71 -3.56
C VAL A 62 0.75 13.23 -4.29
N ILE A 63 1.36 12.42 -5.17
CA ILE A 63 2.49 12.84 -6.00
C ILE A 63 2.01 13.36 -7.36
N ASN A 64 2.86 14.12 -8.06
CA ASN A 64 2.55 14.67 -9.37
C ASN A 64 2.90 13.70 -10.50
N ASP A 65 2.31 13.92 -11.67
CA ASP A 65 2.65 13.19 -12.90
C ASP A 65 4.16 13.24 -13.19
N GLY A 66 4.72 12.10 -13.61
CA GLY A 66 6.16 11.96 -13.88
C GLY A 66 7.03 11.77 -12.65
N GLN A 67 6.44 11.71 -11.44
CA GLN A 67 7.11 11.28 -10.22
C GLN A 67 6.82 9.80 -9.93
N ILE A 68 7.74 9.14 -9.22
CA ILE A 68 7.63 7.74 -8.82
C ILE A 68 7.81 7.65 -7.30
N ALA A 69 6.88 6.97 -6.64
CA ALA A 69 6.98 6.67 -5.21
C ALA A 69 7.70 5.34 -4.95
N TYR A 70 8.61 5.37 -3.98
CA TYR A 70 9.21 4.17 -3.38
C TYR A 70 8.85 4.16 -1.90
N VAL A 71 8.16 3.12 -1.45
CA VAL A 71 7.79 2.95 -0.03
C VAL A 71 8.53 1.77 0.57
N THR A 72 8.94 1.92 1.83
CA THR A 72 9.71 0.90 2.55
C THR A 72 9.25 0.81 4.00
N PRO A 73 9.28 -0.39 4.61
CA PRO A 73 9.25 -0.46 6.06
C PRO A 73 10.56 0.10 6.60
N THR A 74 10.53 0.70 7.79
CA THR A 74 11.73 1.17 8.49
C THR A 74 12.02 0.28 9.69
N ARG A 75 13.20 0.48 10.30
CA ARG A 75 13.58 -0.16 11.57
C ARG A 75 13.12 0.63 12.80
N CYS A 76 12.48 1.79 12.62
CA CYS A 76 12.02 2.65 13.70
C CYS A 76 10.56 2.34 14.05
N PRO A 77 10.26 1.79 15.24
CA PRO A 77 8.88 1.46 15.61
C PRO A 77 7.94 2.67 15.67
N GLU A 78 8.47 3.86 15.97
CA GLU A 78 7.69 5.10 16.02
C GLU A 78 7.29 5.61 14.63
N TYR A 79 8.09 5.31 13.61
CA TYR A 79 7.90 5.73 12.22
C TYR A 79 8.12 4.53 11.28
N PRO A 80 7.22 3.53 11.30
CA PRO A 80 7.45 2.25 10.64
C PRO A 80 7.43 2.33 9.11
N TYR A 81 7.00 3.45 8.52
CA TYR A 81 6.92 3.63 7.08
C TYR A 81 7.85 4.75 6.60
N GLY A 82 8.56 4.51 5.51
CA GLY A 82 9.35 5.50 4.78
C GLY A 82 8.87 5.63 3.34
N ALA A 83 8.98 6.83 2.78
CA ALA A 83 8.77 7.08 1.36
C ALA A 83 9.86 7.98 0.78
N VAL A 84 10.26 7.69 -0.45
CA VAL A 84 11.11 8.52 -1.30
C VAL A 84 10.40 8.72 -2.63
N ILE A 85 10.29 9.96 -3.07
CA ILE A 85 9.71 10.34 -4.35
C ILE A 85 10.83 10.79 -5.27
N ALA A 86 10.91 10.22 -6.46
CA ALA A 86 11.89 10.60 -7.49
C ALA A 86 11.19 11.13 -8.74
N ASP A 87 11.82 12.07 -9.45
CA ASP A 87 11.38 12.48 -10.78
C ASP A 87 11.82 11.46 -11.86
N SER A 88 11.43 11.72 -13.11
CA SER A 88 11.80 10.92 -14.28
C SER A 88 13.31 10.84 -14.56
N LYS A 89 14.11 11.71 -13.95
CA LYS A 89 15.58 11.71 -14.03
C LYS A 89 16.22 10.99 -12.84
N GLY A 90 15.43 10.47 -11.91
CA GLY A 90 15.89 9.81 -10.69
C GLY A 90 16.31 10.78 -9.58
N GLN A 91 15.99 12.08 -9.70
CA GLN A 91 16.28 13.06 -8.65
C GLN A 91 15.23 12.99 -7.55
N ILE A 92 15.66 13.07 -6.29
CA ILE A 92 14.76 13.00 -5.15
C ILE A 92 13.99 14.32 -5.03
N CYS A 93 12.67 14.25 -5.18
CA CYS A 93 11.76 15.39 -4.99
C CYS A 93 11.31 15.53 -3.53
N ALA A 94 11.09 14.40 -2.85
CA ALA A 94 10.66 14.39 -1.45
C ALA A 94 11.08 13.09 -0.76
N ALA A 95 11.31 13.16 0.55
CA ALA A 95 11.51 11.98 1.40
C ALA A 95 10.97 12.24 2.81
N ALA A 96 10.31 11.24 3.40
CA ALA A 96 9.75 11.32 4.74
C ALA A 96 9.64 9.94 5.39
N MET A 97 9.57 9.92 6.73
CA MET A 97 9.13 8.76 7.51
C MET A 97 7.85 9.15 8.26
N GLY A 98 6.93 8.19 8.43
CA GLY A 98 5.63 8.44 9.02
C GLY A 98 5.17 7.32 9.94
N LYS A 99 4.38 7.71 10.95
CA LYS A 99 3.75 6.81 11.91
C LYS A 99 2.57 6.03 11.33
N THR A 100 1.84 6.67 10.40
CA THR A 100 0.67 6.11 9.71
C THR A 100 0.82 6.31 8.20
N LYS A 101 0.09 5.53 7.41
CA LYS A 101 0.11 5.67 5.94
C LYS A 101 -0.44 7.02 5.49
N GLU A 102 -1.49 7.51 6.14
CA GLU A 102 -2.10 8.81 5.87
C GLU A 102 -1.16 9.96 6.28
N GLY A 103 -0.50 9.84 7.45
CA GLY A 103 0.45 10.84 7.92
C GLY A 103 1.70 10.91 7.05
N LEU A 104 2.21 9.78 6.58
CA LEU A 104 3.31 9.74 5.62
C LEU A 104 2.94 10.42 4.30
N ALA A 105 1.76 10.11 3.75
CA ALA A 105 1.27 10.76 2.53
C ALA A 105 1.16 12.28 2.70
N GLU A 106 0.62 12.76 3.82
CA GLU A 106 0.51 14.19 4.10
C GLU A 106 1.90 14.87 4.20
N LEU A 107 2.87 14.23 4.85
CA LEU A 107 4.25 14.74 4.89
C LEU A 107 4.88 14.85 3.50
N ILE A 108 4.64 13.87 2.63
CA ILE A 108 5.11 13.90 1.25
C ILE A 108 4.43 15.03 0.48
N ARG A 109 3.10 15.14 0.57
CA ARG A 109 2.32 16.20 -0.07
C ARG A 109 2.86 17.58 0.28
N LEU A 110 3.13 17.84 1.56
CA LEU A 110 3.68 19.11 2.03
C LEU A 110 5.10 19.39 1.53
N LYS A 111 5.94 18.37 1.39
CA LYS A 111 7.30 18.49 0.86
C LYS A 111 7.34 18.74 -0.64
N LEU A 112 6.31 18.30 -1.37
CA LEU A 112 6.18 18.52 -2.82
C LEU A 112 5.57 19.89 -3.17
N VAL A 113 4.99 20.61 -2.19
CA VAL A 113 4.60 22.01 -2.40
C VAL A 113 5.87 22.82 -2.63
N PRO A 114 5.93 23.68 -3.67
CA PRO A 114 7.04 24.60 -3.87
C PRO A 114 7.29 25.39 -2.59
N GLN A 115 8.39 25.11 -1.91
CA GLN A 115 8.85 25.92 -0.80
C GLN A 115 9.07 27.33 -1.37
N GLN A 116 8.43 28.33 -0.78
CA GLN A 116 8.68 29.72 -1.13
C GLN A 116 10.18 29.96 -1.00
N LYS A 117 10.85 30.28 -2.10
CA LYS A 117 12.31 30.50 -2.15
C LYS A 117 12.66 31.48 -1.02
N GLY A 118 13.43 31.04 -0.03
CA GLY A 118 13.83 31.92 1.07
C GLY A 118 14.59 33.13 0.51
N CYS A 119 14.24 34.34 0.96
CA CYS A 119 14.90 35.59 0.53
C CYS A 119 16.25 35.84 1.23
N GLY A 120 17.00 34.79 1.57
CA GLY A 120 18.37 34.90 2.09
C GLY A 120 19.08 33.65 1.59
N GLU A 121 20.18 33.74 0.84
CA GLU A 121 21.41 34.42 1.19
C GLU A 121 21.99 35.18 -0.04
N ASP A 122 21.76 36.49 -0.14
CA ASP A 122 22.47 37.38 -1.08
C ASP A 122 22.77 38.71 -0.36
N ALA A 123 23.62 38.63 0.67
CA ALA A 123 24.31 39.78 1.25
C ALA A 123 25.43 39.28 2.19
N ALA A 124 26.60 38.99 1.62
CA ALA A 124 27.87 39.01 2.32
C ALA A 124 28.90 39.75 1.46
#